data_AF-A0A7D9EN53-F1
#
_entry.id   AF-A0A7D9EN53-F1
#
_cell.length_a   1.000
_cell.length_b   1.000
_cell.length_c   1.000
_cell.angle_alpha   90.00
_cell.angle_beta   90.00
_cell.angle_gamma   90.00
#
_symmetry.space_group_name_H-M   'P 1'
#
loop_
_entity.id
_entity.type
_entity.pdbx_description
1 polymer ?
#
loop_
_entity_poly.entity_id
_entity_poly.type
_entity_poly.pdbx_seq_one_letter_code
_entity_poly.pdbx_strand_id
1 'polypeptide(L)'
;IDECNEICKESNAKCINTDGSYECQCITGYILAADGHTCIIGPCNSNTCKAPRTRCMKDEQDSKRYQCFCPNNKIGDDCQYL
;
A
#
# COMPACT_ATOMS: atom_id res chain seq x y z
N ILE A 1 16.47 6.35 -22.21
CA ILE A 1 15.02 6.31 -21.94
C ILE A 1 14.85 6.81 -20.52
N ASP A 2 13.80 7.57 -20.20
CA ASP A 2 13.54 8.03 -18.82
C ASP A 2 12.28 7.33 -18.34
N GLU A 3 12.52 6.20 -17.68
CA GLU A 3 11.48 5.28 -17.25
C GLU A 3 10.52 5.93 -16.23
N CYS A 4 10.92 6.98 -15.54
CA CYS A 4 10.05 7.75 -14.66
C CYS A 4 9.00 8.58 -15.42
N ASN A 5 9.35 9.13 -16.57
CA ASN A 5 8.46 9.98 -17.36
C ASN A 5 7.54 9.18 -18.30
N GLU A 6 7.88 7.92 -18.57
CA GLU A 6 7.13 7.06 -19.48
C GLU A 6 6.34 5.96 -18.76
N ILE A 7 6.80 5.48 -17.61
CA ILE A 7 6.27 4.24 -16.99
C ILE A 7 5.59 4.51 -15.63
N CYS A 8 6.24 5.22 -14.69
CA CYS A 8 5.65 5.54 -13.38
C CYS A 8 4.74 6.80 -13.40
N LYS A 9 3.93 6.97 -14.45
CA LYS A 9 3.25 8.26 -14.75
C LYS A 9 2.01 8.55 -13.90
N GLU A 10 1.60 7.62 -13.05
CA GLU A 10 0.41 7.79 -12.22
C GLU A 10 0.62 8.79 -11.09
N SER A 11 -0.41 9.60 -10.82
CA SER A 11 -0.40 10.59 -9.73
C SER A 11 -0.25 9.99 -8.33
N ASN A 12 -0.46 8.67 -8.20
CA ASN A 12 -0.33 7.91 -6.95
C ASN A 12 1.03 7.20 -6.81
N ALA A 13 1.96 7.46 -7.72
CA ALA A 13 3.30 6.89 -7.72
C ALA A 13 4.36 7.98 -7.60
N LYS A 14 5.44 7.65 -6.90
CA LYS A 14 6.69 8.40 -6.91
C LYS A 14 7.73 7.53 -7.61
N CYS A 15 8.32 8.05 -8.68
CA CYS A 15 9.44 7.38 -9.30
C CYS A 15 10.76 7.72 -8.58
N ILE A 16 11.60 6.71 -8.40
CA ILE A 16 12.95 6.85 -7.85
C ILE A 16 13.92 6.24 -8.87
N ASN A 17 14.78 7.08 -9.44
CA ASN A 17 15.88 6.59 -10.28
C ASN A 17 16.94 5.93 -9.40
N THR A 18 17.40 4.74 -9.80
CA THR A 18 18.48 3.99 -9.15
C THR A 18 19.66 3.83 -10.12
N ASP A 19 20.83 3.43 -9.64
CA ASP A 19 21.99 3.24 -10.52
C ASP A 19 21.72 2.10 -11.51
N GLY A 20 21.54 2.46 -12.79
CA GLY A 20 21.21 1.52 -13.87
C GLY A 20 19.75 1.03 -13.91
N SER A 21 18.83 1.58 -13.10
CA SER A 21 17.41 1.19 -13.10
C SER A 21 16.49 2.29 -12.52
N TYR A 22 15.24 1.93 -12.24
CA TYR A 22 14.22 2.79 -11.66
C TYR A 22 13.26 1.96 -10.80
N GLU A 23 12.64 2.58 -9.80
CA GLU A 23 11.62 1.96 -8.97
C GLU A 23 10.40 2.89 -8.86
N CYS A 24 9.20 2.36 -9.14
CA CYS A 24 7.96 3.06 -8.83
C CYS A 24 7.54 2.73 -7.40
N GLN A 25 7.52 3.74 -6.51
CA GLN A 25 6.97 3.61 -5.17
C GLN A 25 5.59 4.26 -5.07
N CYS A 26 4.58 3.48 -4.70
CA CYS A 26 3.24 4.02 -4.49
C CYS A 26 3.16 4.86 -3.21
N ILE A 27 2.37 5.93 -3.26
CA ILE A 27 2.08 6.76 -2.10
C ILE A 27 1.29 5.97 -1.04
N THR A 28 1.23 6.49 0.18
CA THR A 28 0.47 5.87 1.29
C THR A 28 -0.98 5.60 0.88
N GLY A 29 -1.44 4.37 1.13
CA GLY A 29 -2.78 3.92 0.76
C GLY A 29 -2.85 3.24 -0.62
N TYR A 30 -1.75 3.17 -1.35
CA TYR A 30 -1.63 2.48 -2.64
C TYR A 30 -0.56 1.39 -2.58
N ILE A 31 -0.67 0.39 -3.44
CA ILE A 31 0.30 -0.69 -3.62
C ILE A 31 0.65 -0.86 -5.09
N LEU A 32 1.88 -1.32 -5.34
CA LEU A 32 2.33 -1.65 -6.68
C LEU A 32 1.57 -2.88 -7.18
N ALA A 33 1.00 -2.77 -8.37
CA ALA A 33 0.34 -3.87 -9.04
C ALA A 33 1.37 -4.88 -9.57
N ALA A 34 0.87 -6.03 -10.05
CA ALA A 34 1.72 -7.11 -10.56
C ALA A 34 2.51 -6.73 -11.83
N ASP A 35 2.14 -5.65 -12.50
CA ASP A 35 2.87 -5.10 -13.65
C ASP A 35 4.13 -4.32 -13.24
N GLY A 36 4.32 -4.02 -11.95
CA GLY A 36 5.50 -3.33 -11.43
C GLY A 36 5.49 -1.81 -11.58
N HIS A 37 4.41 -1.22 -12.11
CA HIS A 37 4.38 0.21 -12.43
C HIS A 37 3.05 0.92 -12.14
N THR A 38 1.95 0.17 -12.05
CA THR A 38 0.63 0.71 -11.73
C THR A 38 0.41 0.73 -10.22
N CYS A 39 -0.10 1.82 -9.67
CA CYS A 39 -0.43 1.95 -8.26
C CYS A 39 -1.94 1.79 -8.05
N ILE A 40 -2.34 0.63 -7.52
CA ILE A 40 -3.74 0.35 -7.18
C ILE A 40 -4.04 0.69 -5.73
N ILE A 41 -5.31 0.92 -5.41
CA ILE A 41 -5.75 1.16 -4.03
C ILE A 41 -5.30 -0.01 -3.17
N GLY A 42 -4.47 0.30 -2.18
CA GLY A 42 -3.91 -0.65 -1.26
C GLY A 42 -4.94 -1.11 -0.24
N PRO A 43 -4.72 -2.29 0.36
CA PRO A 43 -5.58 -2.77 1.40
C PRO A 43 -5.50 -1.93 2.68
N CYS A 44 -4.45 -1.13 2.90
CA CYS A 44 -4.35 -0.24 4.07
C CYS A 44 -4.68 1.22 3.70
N ASN A 45 -5.86 1.47 3.14
CA ASN A 45 -6.37 2.82 2.90
C ASN A 45 -7.21 3.32 4.10
N SER A 46 -7.60 4.60 4.09
CA SER A 46 -8.33 5.25 5.20
C SER A 46 -9.65 4.59 5.59
N ASN A 47 -10.23 3.70 4.77
CA ASN A 47 -11.51 3.05 5.02
C ASN A 47 -11.40 1.55 5.35
N THR A 48 -10.20 0.97 5.31
CA THR A 48 -10.05 -0.47 5.52
C THR A 48 -10.22 -0.85 6.99
N CYS A 49 -9.38 -0.30 7.88
CA CYS A 49 -9.55 -0.49 9.32
C CYS A 49 -10.45 0.63 9.82
N LYS A 50 -11.69 0.30 10.17
CA LYS A 50 -12.75 1.27 10.50
C LYS A 50 -12.58 1.90 11.88
N ALA A 51 -11.88 1.22 12.78
CA ALA A 51 -11.72 1.66 14.15
C ALA A 51 -10.54 2.65 14.32
N PRO A 52 -10.65 3.61 15.25
CA PRO A 52 -9.55 4.51 15.55
C PRO A 52 -8.38 3.76 16.20
N ARG A 53 -7.16 4.25 15.96
CA ARG A 53 -5.90 3.71 16.54
C ARG A 53 -5.58 2.27 16.13
N THR A 54 -6.21 1.74 15.09
CA THR A 54 -5.82 0.46 14.50
C THR A 54 -4.56 0.59 13.68
N ARG A 55 -3.67 -0.40 13.80
CA ARG A 55 -2.53 -0.52 12.89
C ARG A 55 -2.91 -1.47 11.77
N CYS A 56 -3.02 -0.98 10.54
CA CYS A 56 -3.11 -1.83 9.37
C CYS A 56 -1.72 -2.34 8.99
N MET A 57 -1.58 -3.64 8.79
CA MET A 57 -0.36 -4.25 8.26
C MET A 57 -0.70 -5.02 6.99
N LYS A 58 0.08 -4.78 5.94
CA LYS A 58 0.08 -5.60 4.73
C LYS A 58 0.88 -6.89 4.97
N ASP A 59 0.52 -7.94 4.25
CA ASP A 59 1.34 -9.14 4.17
C ASP A 59 2.55 -8.90 3.27
N GLU A 60 3.71 -9.43 3.64
CA GLU A 60 4.95 -9.25 2.85
C GLU A 60 5.02 -10.17 1.63
N GLN A 61 4.34 -11.32 1.67
CA GLN A 61 4.29 -12.25 0.54
C GLN A 61 3.13 -11.92 -0.41
N ASP A 62 2.04 -11.35 0.09
CA ASP A 62 0.90 -10.90 -0.70
C ASP A 62 0.52 -9.46 -0.38
N SER A 63 1.02 -8.52 -1.20
CA SER A 63 0.75 -7.08 -1.04
C SER A 63 -0.75 -6.70 -1.02
N LYS A 64 -1.64 -7.61 -1.47
CA LYS A 64 -3.10 -7.45 -1.44
C LYS A 64 -3.73 -7.91 -0.12
N ARG A 65 -3.05 -8.76 0.66
CA ARG A 65 -3.48 -9.27 1.96
C ARG A 65 -3.11 -8.28 3.05
N TYR A 66 -3.97 -8.17 4.06
CA TYR A 66 -3.78 -7.28 5.19
C TYR A 66 -4.41 -7.82 6.47
N GLN A 67 -4.00 -7.24 7.59
CA GLN A 67 -4.59 -7.44 8.90
C GLN A 67 -4.66 -6.12 9.66
N CYS A 68 -5.83 -5.85 10.25
CA CYS A 68 -6.04 -4.72 11.15
C CYS A 68 -5.77 -5.17 12.59
N PHE A 69 -4.77 -4.58 13.24
CA PHE A 69 -4.41 -4.84 14.63
C PHE A 69 -5.06 -3.79 15.54
N CYS A 70 -5.93 -4.27 16.43
CA CYS A 70 -6.60 -3.45 17.42
C CYS A 70 -5.70 -3.20 18.65
N PRO A 71 -5.90 -2.09 19.39
CA PRO A 71 -5.16 -1.80 20.62
C PRO A 71 -5.24 -2.89 21.70
N ASN A 72 -6.31 -3.70 21.69
CA ASN A 72 -6.54 -4.80 22.65
C ASN A 72 -5.92 -6.14 22.22
N ASN A 73 -4.88 -6.12 21.38
CA ASN A 73 -4.26 -7.32 20.77
C ASN A 73 -5.24 -8.22 19.99
N LYS A 74 -6.35 -7.65 19.52
CA LYS A 74 -7.33 -8.32 18.66
C LYS A 74 -7.01 -8.03 17.20
N ILE A 75 -7.50 -8.89 16.31
CA ILE A 75 -7.36 -8.74 14.86
C ILE A 75 -8.77 -8.64 14.27
N GLY A 76 -9.01 -7.62 13.46
CA GLY A 76 -10.30 -7.41 12.79
C GLY A 76 -10.46 -6.00 12.23
N ASP A 77 -11.29 -5.87 11.20
CA ASP A 77 -11.50 -4.61 10.46
C ASP A 77 -12.30 -3.58 11.26
N ASP A 78 -13.15 -4.07 12.16
CA ASP A 78 -13.95 -3.27 13.08
C ASP A 78 -13.59 -3.68 14.52
N CYS A 79 -12.85 -2.83 15.23
CA CYS A 79 -12.49 -3.07 16.63
C CYS A 79 -13.62 -2.71 17.60
N GLN A 80 -14.85 -2.58 17.10
CA GLN A 80 -16.04 -2.42 17.93
C GLN A 80 -16.49 -3.77 18.49
N TYR A 81 -16.47 -3.87 19.82
CA TYR A 81 -17.10 -4.93 20.61
C TYR A 81 -16.62 -6.36 20.32
N LEU A 82 -15.43 -6.70 20.84
CA LEU A 82 -15.10 -8.06 21.30
C LEU A 82 -14.40 -8.00 22.65
#